data_AF-A0A0B4BX82-F1
#
_entry.id   AF-A0A0B4BX82-F1
#
_cell.length_a   1.000
_cell.length_b   1.000
_cell.length_c   1.000
_cell.angle_alpha   90.00
_cell.angle_beta   90.00
_cell.angle_gamma   90.00
#
_symmetry.space_group_name_H-M   'P 1'
#
loop_
_entity.id
_entity.type
_entity.pdbx_description
1 polymer ?
#
loop_
_entity_poly.entity_id
_entity_poly.type
_entity_poly.pdbx_seq_one_letter_code
_entity_poly.pdbx_strand_id
1 'polypeptide(L)'
;MEAAPEQTPVSSEANSSFEASKLQPTGEYPVKEPKKDQYCAADATHHGEFDFGSFFDRVWRACPNKDHWADTEEAVKALIDAGEQPGDVLAATEAYRKRVAGYDPQRIKLSQNFFAEDFWRGHVPAAEKRADPQKVLEARAADIRARKPWARTILPSQAGECIQEKLITVAECRAAGINV
;
A
#
# COMPACT_ATOMS: atom_id res chain seq x y z
N MET A 1 27.73 -49.67 48.59
CA MET A 1 26.60 -50.32 47.91
C MET A 1 26.28 -49.41 46.72
N GLU A 2 27.01 -49.58 45.60
CA GLU A 2 26.65 -50.47 44.47
C GLU A 2 25.30 -50.09 43.84
N ALA A 3 25.08 -49.95 42.54
CA ALA A 3 25.90 -50.02 41.32
C ALA A 3 25.03 -49.33 40.23
N ALA A 4 25.57 -48.37 39.47
CA ALA A 4 25.97 -48.49 38.06
C ALA A 4 24.93 -49.13 37.10
N PRO A 5 24.59 -48.45 35.99
CA PRO A 5 23.72 -48.97 34.94
C PRO A 5 24.42 -50.03 34.07
N GLU A 6 23.64 -51.01 33.65
CA GLU A 6 24.07 -52.14 32.83
C GLU A 6 24.64 -51.68 31.48
N GLN A 7 25.79 -52.25 31.14
CA GLN A 7 26.60 -51.96 29.98
C GLN A 7 26.64 -53.18 29.06
N THR A 8 26.66 -52.90 27.75
CA THR A 8 27.54 -53.48 26.69
C THR A 8 27.16 -54.80 26.00
N PRO A 9 27.85 -55.21 24.90
CA PRO A 9 28.46 -54.47 23.76
C PRO A 9 28.24 -55.17 22.38
N VAL A 10 28.89 -54.65 21.32
CA VAL A 10 29.72 -55.33 20.28
C VAL A 10 29.67 -54.44 19.02
N SER A 11 30.62 -53.52 18.80
CA SER A 11 31.96 -53.69 18.20
C SER A 11 32.00 -54.48 16.89
N SER A 12 32.33 -53.80 15.78
CA SER A 12 33.53 -54.13 15.03
C SER A 12 33.88 -53.04 14.02
N GLU A 13 35.17 -52.76 13.97
CA GLU A 13 35.84 -51.64 13.34
C GLU A 13 36.19 -51.89 11.87
N ALA A 14 36.43 -50.76 11.18
CA ALA A 14 37.52 -50.47 10.24
C ALA A 14 37.79 -51.38 9.03
N ASN A 15 37.71 -50.75 7.85
CA ASN A 15 38.74 -50.62 6.79
C ASN A 15 38.01 -50.31 5.47
N SER A 16 38.52 -49.59 4.47
CA SER A 16 39.80 -48.97 4.17
C SER A 16 39.52 -48.07 2.95
N SER A 17 40.29 -47.00 2.81
CA SER A 17 40.45 -46.19 1.60
C SER A 17 40.55 -47.01 0.30
N PHE A 18 40.05 -46.45 -0.80
CA PHE A 18 40.81 -45.97 -1.97
C PHE A 18 40.00 -46.09 -3.29
N GLU A 19 40.10 -45.01 -4.07
CA GLU A 19 39.62 -44.70 -5.42
C GLU A 19 39.13 -45.81 -6.38
N ALA A 20 38.10 -45.51 -7.19
CA ALA A 20 38.30 -44.98 -8.55
C ALA A 20 37.02 -45.10 -9.41
N SER A 21 36.61 -43.94 -9.95
CA SER A 21 36.01 -43.69 -11.26
C SER A 21 35.38 -44.84 -12.04
N LYS A 22 34.06 -44.74 -12.29
CA LYS A 22 33.47 -45.03 -13.59
C LYS A 22 32.24 -44.13 -13.82
N LEU A 23 32.46 -43.10 -14.63
CA LEU A 23 31.44 -42.37 -15.36
C LEU A 23 30.72 -43.33 -16.32
N GLN A 24 29.40 -43.42 -16.23
CA GLN A 24 28.51 -43.24 -17.39
C GLN A 24 27.06 -43.00 -16.90
N PRO A 25 26.36 -41.98 -17.41
CA PRO A 25 25.02 -41.62 -16.96
C PRO A 25 23.97 -42.32 -17.83
N THR A 26 23.10 -43.12 -17.23
CA THR A 26 21.87 -43.59 -17.88
C THR A 26 20.77 -43.57 -16.85
N GLY A 27 19.81 -42.67 -17.05
CA GLY A 27 18.67 -42.48 -16.17
C GLY A 27 17.98 -41.18 -16.54
N GLU A 28 17.32 -41.19 -17.70
CA GLU A 28 16.34 -40.18 -18.09
C GLU A 28 15.27 -40.05 -17.00
N TYR A 29 15.25 -38.92 -16.32
CA TYR A 29 14.08 -38.44 -15.60
C TYR A 29 13.73 -37.07 -16.18
N PRO A 30 12.56 -36.88 -16.81
CA PRO A 30 12.24 -35.61 -17.43
C PRO A 30 12.03 -34.55 -16.35
N VAL A 31 12.95 -33.59 -16.29
CA VAL A 31 12.79 -32.31 -15.58
C VAL A 31 11.61 -31.60 -16.21
N LYS A 32 10.47 -31.56 -15.52
CA LYS A 32 9.36 -30.69 -15.90
C LYS A 32 9.74 -29.26 -15.56
N GLU A 33 10.33 -28.56 -16.51
CA GLU A 33 10.36 -27.10 -16.52
C GLU A 33 8.92 -26.57 -16.56
N PRO A 34 8.49 -25.63 -15.68
CA PRO A 34 7.26 -24.91 -15.92
C PRO A 34 7.48 -23.97 -17.10
N LYS A 35 6.83 -24.31 -18.22
CA LYS A 35 6.85 -23.61 -19.49
C LYS A 35 6.52 -22.13 -19.32
N LYS A 36 7.43 -21.28 -19.80
CA LYS A 36 7.11 -19.94 -20.29
C LYS A 36 6.23 -20.11 -21.54
N ASP A 37 4.93 -19.95 -21.39
CA ASP A 37 4.05 -19.77 -22.52
C ASP A 37 3.32 -18.42 -22.40
N GLN A 38 3.67 -17.57 -23.36
CA GLN A 38 2.77 -16.65 -24.05
C GLN A 38 2.45 -15.31 -23.37
N TYR A 39 3.32 -14.36 -23.69
CA TYR A 39 2.93 -12.99 -23.99
C TYR A 39 1.78 -12.94 -25.01
N CYS A 40 0.90 -11.94 -24.81
CA CYS A 40 -0.11 -11.38 -25.72
C CYS A 40 -1.57 -11.83 -25.56
N ALA A 41 -2.36 -10.98 -24.88
CA ALA A 41 -3.58 -10.44 -25.47
C ALA A 41 -3.81 -9.00 -24.98
N ALA A 42 -3.69 -8.07 -25.92
CA ALA A 42 -4.32 -6.76 -26.04
C ALA A 42 -4.39 -5.85 -24.81
N ASP A 43 -3.76 -4.68 -24.97
CA ASP A 43 -4.13 -3.41 -24.34
C ASP A 43 -5.64 -3.18 -24.52
N ALA A 44 -6.43 -3.72 -23.60
CA ALA A 44 -7.81 -3.36 -23.46
C ALA A 44 -7.80 -2.03 -22.70
N THR A 45 -8.20 -0.97 -23.39
CA THR A 45 -8.57 0.29 -22.75
C THR A 45 -9.76 0.00 -21.83
N HIS A 46 -9.47 -0.45 -20.61
CA HIS A 46 -10.46 -0.57 -19.55
C HIS A 46 -10.87 0.86 -19.19
N HIS A 47 -12.10 1.23 -19.55
CA HIS A 47 -12.80 2.25 -18.80
C HIS A 47 -12.83 1.75 -17.36
N GLY A 48 -11.97 2.32 -16.50
CA GLY A 48 -11.44 1.72 -15.27
C GLY A 48 -12.46 0.96 -14.42
N GLU A 49 -12.61 -0.33 -14.72
CA GLU A 49 -13.34 -1.27 -13.88
C GLU A 49 -12.50 -1.50 -12.62
N PHE A 50 -13.15 -1.45 -11.46
CA PHE A 50 -12.45 -1.58 -10.19
C PHE A 50 -11.85 -3.00 -10.06
N ASP A 51 -10.52 -3.10 -10.08
CA ASP A 51 -9.82 -4.36 -9.88
C ASP A 51 -9.63 -4.64 -8.38
N PHE A 52 -10.52 -5.47 -7.83
CA PHE A 52 -10.46 -5.89 -6.43
C PHE A 52 -9.16 -6.62 -6.10
N GLY A 53 -8.60 -7.42 -7.01
CA GLY A 53 -7.39 -8.21 -6.75
C GLY A 53 -6.19 -7.31 -6.47
N SER A 54 -5.90 -6.39 -7.40
CA SER A 54 -4.82 -5.40 -7.21
C SER A 54 -5.05 -4.48 -6.02
N PHE A 55 -6.31 -4.12 -5.73
CA PHE A 55 -6.66 -3.35 -4.55
C PHE A 55 -6.38 -4.11 -3.25
N PHE A 56 -6.86 -5.35 -3.15
CA PHE A 56 -6.69 -6.18 -1.97
C PHE A 56 -5.22 -6.46 -1.69
N ASP A 57 -4.41 -6.69 -2.73
CA ASP A 57 -2.95 -6.83 -2.61
C ASP A 57 -2.31 -5.64 -1.87
N ARG A 58 -2.77 -4.42 -2.15
CA ARG A 58 -2.30 -3.19 -1.49
C ARG A 58 -2.76 -3.12 -0.04
N VAL A 59 -4.04 -3.40 0.21
CA VAL A 59 -4.60 -3.45 1.58
C VAL A 59 -3.86 -4.48 2.41
N TRP A 60 -3.69 -5.69 1.88
CA TRP A 60 -2.98 -6.77 2.55
C TRP A 60 -1.54 -6.37 2.87
N ARG A 61 -0.80 -5.75 1.94
CA ARG A 61 0.56 -5.24 2.21
C ARG A 61 0.57 -4.22 3.34
N ALA A 62 -0.46 -3.39 3.45
CA ALA A 62 -0.63 -2.41 4.52
C ALA A 62 -1.02 -3.03 5.86
N CYS A 63 -1.66 -4.20 5.90
CA CYS A 63 -2.03 -4.86 7.16
C CYS A 63 -0.79 -5.13 8.05
N PRO A 64 -0.82 -4.75 9.33
CA PRO A 64 0.29 -4.97 10.26
C PRO A 64 0.43 -6.46 10.64
N ASN A 65 -0.68 -7.21 10.67
CA ASN A 65 -0.67 -8.67 10.81
C ASN A 65 -0.98 -9.32 9.44
N LYS A 66 -0.17 -10.32 9.05
CA LYS A 66 -0.25 -11.06 7.78
C LYS A 66 -0.82 -12.48 7.95
N ASP A 67 -1.50 -12.74 9.06
CA ASP A 67 -2.22 -13.99 9.27
C ASP A 67 -3.61 -13.94 8.63
N HIS A 68 -4.22 -15.10 8.35
CA HIS A 68 -5.62 -15.20 7.90
C HIS A 68 -5.93 -14.45 6.59
N TRP A 69 -5.17 -14.74 5.53
CA TRP A 69 -5.37 -14.15 4.20
C TRP A 69 -6.82 -14.26 3.72
N ALA A 70 -7.37 -15.49 3.68
CA ALA A 70 -8.69 -15.75 3.14
C ALA A 70 -9.81 -15.02 3.91
N ASP A 71 -9.74 -15.06 5.24
CA ASP A 71 -10.71 -14.39 6.10
C ASP A 71 -10.63 -12.85 5.93
N THR A 72 -9.42 -12.32 5.73
CA THR A 72 -9.20 -10.88 5.49
C THR A 72 -9.71 -10.48 4.11
N GLU A 73 -9.51 -11.31 3.09
CA GLU A 73 -10.00 -11.09 1.74
C GLU A 73 -11.53 -11.04 1.70
N GLU A 74 -12.20 -12.00 2.36
CA GLU A 74 -13.65 -12.03 2.47
C GLU A 74 -14.19 -10.80 3.21
N ALA A 75 -13.57 -10.41 4.32
CA ALA A 75 -13.99 -9.22 5.08
C ALA A 75 -13.83 -7.93 4.27
N VAL A 76 -12.72 -7.75 3.54
CA VAL A 76 -12.52 -6.58 2.69
C VAL A 76 -13.46 -6.60 1.49
N LYS A 77 -13.72 -7.77 0.91
CA LYS A 77 -14.70 -7.93 -0.18
C LYS A 77 -16.10 -7.53 0.25
N ALA A 78 -16.54 -7.97 1.43
CA ALA A 78 -17.83 -7.60 1.99
C ALA A 78 -17.99 -6.08 2.17
N LEU A 79 -16.92 -5.37 2.54
CA LEU A 79 -16.94 -3.90 2.62
C LEU A 79 -17.15 -3.24 1.25
N ILE A 80 -16.42 -3.72 0.24
CA ILE A 80 -16.57 -3.18 -1.13
C ILE A 80 -17.95 -3.49 -1.70
N ASP A 81 -18.46 -4.72 -1.49
CA ASP A 81 -19.80 -5.13 -1.92
C ASP A 81 -20.90 -4.32 -1.19
N ALA A 82 -20.65 -3.87 0.05
CA ALA A 82 -21.52 -2.97 0.79
C ALA A 82 -21.45 -1.50 0.30
N GLY A 83 -20.55 -1.17 -0.63
CA GLY A 83 -20.41 0.16 -1.22
C GLY A 83 -19.42 1.07 -0.49
N GLU A 84 -18.58 0.54 0.39
CA GLU A 84 -17.52 1.32 1.04
C GLU A 84 -16.47 1.77 0.01
N GLN A 85 -15.91 2.96 0.23
CA GLN A 85 -14.90 3.51 -0.68
C GLN A 85 -13.58 2.75 -0.51
N PRO A 86 -13.01 2.15 -1.57
CA PRO A 86 -11.74 1.43 -1.48
C PRO A 86 -10.60 2.30 -0.95
N GLY A 87 -10.61 3.60 -1.30
CA GLY A 87 -9.64 4.57 -0.82
C GLY A 87 -9.65 4.73 0.70
N ASP A 88 -10.82 4.73 1.33
CA ASP A 88 -10.96 4.90 2.78
C ASP A 88 -10.50 3.64 3.53
N VAL A 89 -10.83 2.46 3.00
CA VAL A 89 -10.38 1.17 3.56
C VAL A 89 -8.85 1.08 3.54
N LEU A 90 -8.21 1.45 2.42
CA LEU A 90 -6.76 1.45 2.31
C LEU A 90 -6.12 2.50 3.24
N ALA A 91 -6.64 3.72 3.23
CA ALA A 91 -6.12 4.82 4.05
C ALA A 91 -6.23 4.52 5.55
N ALA A 92 -7.34 3.92 5.98
CA ALA A 92 -7.53 3.44 7.35
C ALA A 92 -6.51 2.35 7.73
N THR A 93 -6.26 1.41 6.83
CA THR A 93 -5.30 0.33 7.05
C THR A 93 -3.88 0.89 7.22
N GLU A 94 -3.48 1.85 6.37
CA GLU A 94 -2.18 2.52 6.49
C GLU A 94 -2.06 3.36 7.77
N ALA A 95 -3.12 4.08 8.15
CA ALA A 95 -3.16 4.85 9.40
C ALA A 95 -3.04 3.92 10.61
N TYR A 96 -3.72 2.78 10.59
CA TYR A 96 -3.62 1.77 11.64
C TYR A 96 -2.21 1.19 11.72
N ARG A 97 -1.61 0.79 10.58
CA ARG A 97 -0.22 0.29 10.51
C ARG A 97 0.77 1.27 11.14
N LYS A 98 0.63 2.57 10.84
CA LYS A 98 1.48 3.62 11.43
C LYS A 98 1.28 3.74 12.93
N ARG A 99 0.03 3.66 13.42
CA ARG A 99 -0.29 3.76 14.85
C ARG A 99 0.29 2.60 15.67
N VAL A 100 0.30 1.40 15.12
CA VAL A 100 0.79 0.19 15.81
C VAL A 100 2.25 -0.12 15.49
N ALA A 101 2.96 0.78 14.81
CA ALA A 101 4.38 0.61 14.52
C ALA A 101 5.18 0.47 15.82
N GLY A 102 5.85 -0.67 16.00
CA GLY A 102 6.64 -0.97 17.21
C GLY A 102 5.84 -1.59 18.36
N TYR A 103 4.56 -1.93 18.17
CA TYR A 103 3.81 -2.72 19.15
C TYR A 103 4.13 -4.21 19.03
N ASP A 104 4.04 -4.94 20.15
CA ASP A 104 4.11 -6.40 20.13
C ASP A 104 2.95 -7.00 19.32
N PRO A 105 3.15 -8.10 18.57
CA PRO A 105 2.10 -8.71 17.74
C PRO A 105 0.82 -9.04 18.50
N GLN A 106 0.90 -9.41 19.78
CA GLN A 106 -0.25 -9.71 20.64
C GLN A 106 -1.14 -8.49 20.93
N ARG A 107 -0.61 -7.27 20.76
CA ARG A 107 -1.32 -6.00 20.97
C ARG A 107 -1.90 -5.44 19.67
N ILE A 108 -1.65 -6.10 18.54
CA ILE A 108 -2.14 -5.73 17.22
C ILE A 108 -3.40 -6.54 16.94
N LYS A 109 -4.47 -5.87 16.50
CA LYS A 109 -5.72 -6.54 16.15
C LYS A 109 -5.52 -7.37 14.88
N LEU A 110 -6.13 -8.56 14.86
CA LEU A 110 -6.13 -9.42 13.68
C LEU A 110 -6.81 -8.70 12.50
N SER A 111 -6.26 -8.86 11.30
CA SER A 111 -6.67 -8.09 10.11
C SER A 111 -8.12 -8.35 9.72
N GLN A 112 -8.58 -9.60 9.79
CA GLN A 112 -9.98 -9.95 9.56
C GLN A 112 -10.93 -9.27 10.56
N ASN A 113 -10.55 -9.22 11.85
CA ASN A 113 -11.37 -8.56 12.88
C ASN A 113 -11.32 -7.02 12.76
N PHE A 114 -10.23 -6.48 12.23
CA PHE A 114 -10.10 -5.05 11.96
C PHE A 114 -11.14 -4.57 10.92
N PHE A 115 -11.38 -5.38 9.88
CA PHE A 115 -12.38 -5.08 8.85
C PHE A 115 -13.79 -5.50 9.26
N ALA A 116 -13.97 -6.72 9.78
CA ALA A 116 -15.28 -7.28 10.11
C ALA A 116 -16.01 -6.55 11.26
N GLU A 117 -15.28 -5.97 12.22
CA GLU A 117 -15.87 -5.24 13.35
C GLU A 117 -15.98 -3.73 13.11
N ASP A 118 -15.87 -3.25 11.86
CA ASP A 118 -15.89 -1.82 11.50
C ASP A 118 -14.83 -0.96 12.23
N PHE A 119 -13.85 -1.58 12.89
CA PHE A 119 -12.83 -0.89 13.68
C PHE A 119 -11.99 0.04 12.79
N TRP A 120 -11.80 -0.34 11.52
CA TRP A 120 -11.13 0.45 10.50
C TRP A 120 -11.74 1.85 10.30
N ARG A 121 -13.05 2.05 10.55
CA ARG A 121 -13.71 3.36 10.36
C ARG A 121 -13.14 4.45 11.25
N GLY A 122 -12.74 4.10 12.48
CA GLY A 122 -12.09 5.03 13.41
C GLY A 122 -10.67 5.41 13.02
N HIS A 123 -10.12 4.74 12.00
CA HIS A 123 -8.78 4.98 11.46
C HIS A 123 -8.78 5.62 10.10
N VAL A 124 -9.95 5.77 9.45
CA VAL A 124 -10.05 6.54 8.20
C VAL A 124 -9.51 7.93 8.52
N PRO A 125 -8.36 8.33 7.95
CA PRO A 125 -7.88 9.67 8.17
C PRO A 125 -8.96 10.60 7.69
N ALA A 126 -9.36 11.57 8.52
CA ALA A 126 -10.22 12.64 8.05
C ALA A 126 -9.58 13.13 6.77
N ALA A 127 -10.27 12.97 5.63
CA ALA A 127 -9.74 13.39 4.36
C ALA A 127 -9.30 14.83 4.59
N GLU A 128 -7.98 15.07 4.58
CA GLU A 128 -7.48 16.43 4.49
C GLU A 128 -8.20 16.94 3.27
N LYS A 129 -9.22 17.78 3.47
CA LYS A 129 -9.95 18.41 2.38
C LYS A 129 -8.89 19.21 1.66
N ARG A 130 -8.20 18.58 0.70
CA ARG A 130 -7.35 19.27 -0.25
C ARG A 130 -8.30 20.23 -0.88
N ALA A 131 -8.16 21.50 -0.48
CA ALA A 131 -9.03 22.54 -0.96
C ALA A 131 -8.97 22.44 -2.48
N ASP A 132 -10.14 22.37 -3.10
CA ASP A 132 -10.25 22.28 -4.55
C ASP A 132 -9.37 23.38 -5.14
N PRO A 133 -8.35 23.04 -5.92
CA PRO A 133 -7.36 24.02 -6.38
C PRO A 133 -8.03 25.17 -7.13
N GLN A 134 -9.13 24.89 -7.84
CA GLN A 134 -9.91 25.92 -8.52
C GLN A 134 -10.57 26.87 -7.51
N LYS A 135 -11.20 26.33 -6.46
CA LYS A 135 -11.81 27.17 -5.40
C LYS A 135 -10.79 28.00 -4.65
N VAL A 136 -9.56 27.48 -4.47
CA VAL A 136 -8.47 28.24 -3.86
C VAL A 136 -8.08 29.43 -4.76
N LEU A 137 -7.96 29.20 -6.07
CA LEU A 137 -7.67 30.26 -7.04
C LEU A 137 -8.80 31.28 -7.13
N GLU A 138 -10.06 30.85 -7.12
CA GLU A 138 -11.24 31.73 -7.11
C GLU A 138 -11.31 32.58 -5.84
N ALA A 139 -11.09 31.98 -4.67
CA ALA A 139 -11.07 32.71 -3.40
C ALA A 139 -9.93 33.75 -3.38
N ARG A 140 -8.76 33.37 -3.90
CA ARG A 140 -7.61 34.29 -4.02
C ARG A 140 -7.91 35.43 -5.01
N ALA A 141 -8.48 35.12 -6.16
CA ALA A 141 -8.93 36.10 -7.15
C ALA A 141 -9.96 37.08 -6.55
N ALA A 142 -10.92 36.58 -5.78
CA ALA A 142 -11.91 37.38 -5.08
C ALA A 142 -11.27 38.31 -4.04
N ASP A 143 -10.30 37.83 -3.26
CA ASP A 143 -9.55 38.63 -2.29
C ASP A 143 -8.75 39.77 -2.96
N ILE A 144 -8.15 39.50 -4.13
CA ILE A 144 -7.44 40.50 -4.94
C ILE A 144 -8.42 41.55 -5.47
N ARG A 145 -9.54 41.12 -6.06
CA ARG A 145 -10.57 42.03 -6.60
C ARG A 145 -11.20 42.90 -5.52
N ALA A 146 -11.42 42.34 -4.32
CA ALA A 146 -11.92 43.05 -3.15
C ALA A 146 -10.87 43.96 -2.49
N ARG A 147 -9.60 43.92 -2.95
CA ARG A 147 -8.47 44.68 -2.42
C ARG A 147 -8.35 44.56 -0.90
N LYS A 148 -8.48 43.32 -0.40
CA LYS A 148 -8.37 43.08 1.04
C LYS A 148 -7.01 43.54 1.56
N PRO A 149 -6.89 43.95 2.84
CA PRO A 149 -5.64 44.49 3.38
C PRO A 149 -4.41 43.57 3.25
N TRP A 150 -4.65 42.26 3.17
CA TRP A 150 -3.64 41.21 2.97
C TRP A 150 -3.42 40.81 1.50
N ALA A 151 -4.19 41.33 0.53
CA ALA A 151 -4.02 40.96 -0.87
C ALA A 151 -2.60 41.27 -1.38
N ARG A 152 -1.99 42.37 -0.91
CA ARG A 152 -0.58 42.73 -1.18
C ARG A 152 0.47 41.70 -0.73
N THR A 153 0.11 40.74 0.14
CA THR A 153 1.03 39.67 0.57
C THR A 153 0.96 38.43 -0.31
N ILE A 154 0.02 38.38 -1.26
CA ILE A 154 -0.07 37.31 -2.25
C ILE A 154 1.15 37.39 -3.16
N LEU A 155 1.82 36.25 -3.37
CA LEU A 155 3.04 36.21 -4.18
C LEU A 155 2.72 36.51 -5.65
N PRO A 156 3.65 37.14 -6.40
CA PRO A 156 3.44 37.38 -7.83
C PRO A 156 3.18 36.10 -8.63
N SER A 157 3.84 34.98 -8.28
CA SER A 157 3.58 33.67 -8.87
C SER A 157 2.13 33.22 -8.67
N GLN A 158 1.60 33.41 -7.46
CA GLN A 158 0.24 33.03 -7.08
C GLN A 158 -0.84 33.88 -7.76
N ALA A 159 -0.55 35.17 -7.99
CA ALA A 159 -1.40 36.04 -8.78
C ALA A 159 -1.29 35.73 -10.28
N GLY A 160 -0.10 35.32 -10.75
CA GLY A 160 0.12 34.81 -12.10
C GLY A 160 -0.76 33.60 -12.43
N GLU A 161 -0.88 32.64 -11.50
CA GLU A 161 -1.81 31.50 -11.64
C GLU A 161 -3.26 31.96 -11.85
N CYS A 162 -3.72 32.93 -11.06
CA CYS A 162 -5.08 33.48 -11.21
C CYS A 162 -5.28 34.23 -12.55
N ILE A 163 -4.24 34.87 -13.08
CA ILE A 163 -4.28 35.54 -14.39
C ILE A 163 -4.31 34.51 -15.52
N GLN A 164 -3.53 33.43 -15.42
CA GLN A 164 -3.49 32.34 -16.38
C GLN A 164 -4.85 31.66 -16.51
N GLU A 165 -5.54 31.45 -15.39
CA GLU A 165 -6.92 30.96 -15.32
C GLU A 165 -7.99 32.03 -15.67
N LYS A 166 -7.56 33.22 -16.09
CA LYS A 166 -8.43 34.36 -16.48
C LYS A 166 -9.42 34.80 -15.40
N LEU A 167 -9.11 34.52 -14.13
CA LEU A 167 -9.96 34.88 -12.99
C LEU A 167 -9.81 36.36 -12.62
N ILE A 168 -8.64 36.94 -12.89
CA ILE A 168 -8.29 38.35 -12.66
C ILE A 168 -7.36 38.87 -13.75
N THR A 169 -7.22 40.20 -13.81
CA THR A 169 -6.34 40.92 -14.73
C THR A 169 -5.10 41.46 -14.01
N VAL A 170 -4.06 41.77 -14.79
CA VAL A 170 -2.84 42.47 -14.32
C VAL A 170 -3.20 43.82 -13.66
N ALA A 171 -4.19 44.53 -14.20
CA ALA A 171 -4.64 45.80 -13.65
C ALA A 171 -5.27 45.65 -12.26
N GLU A 172 -6.08 44.60 -12.03
CA GLU A 172 -6.63 44.29 -10.71
C GLU A 172 -5.54 43.93 -9.70
N CYS A 173 -4.51 43.18 -10.13
CA CYS A 173 -3.36 42.85 -9.27
C CYS A 173 -2.59 44.10 -8.84
N ARG A 174 -2.27 44.99 -9.78
CA ARG A 174 -1.58 46.26 -9.50
C ARG A 174 -2.42 47.16 -8.59
N ALA A 175 -3.73 47.21 -8.81
CA ALA A 175 -4.65 47.97 -7.96
C ALA A 175 -4.75 47.41 -6.53
N ALA A 176 -4.47 46.12 -6.33
CA ALA A 176 -4.35 45.48 -5.02
C ALA A 176 -2.94 45.62 -4.39
N GLY A 177 -2.01 46.30 -5.07
CA GLY A 177 -0.64 46.51 -4.61
C GLY A 177 0.31 45.33 -4.87
N ILE A 178 -0.06 44.41 -5.77
CA ILE A 178 0.76 43.26 -6.16
C ILE A 178 1.50 43.61 -7.45
N ASN A 179 2.83 43.43 -7.45
CA ASN A 179 3.64 43.62 -8.65
C ASN A 179 3.79 42.28 -9.38
N VAL A 180 2.95 42.09 -10.40
CA VAL A 180 2.91 40.92 -11.31
C VAL A 180 3.47 41.24 -12.68
#